data_AF-A0A8C8D093-F1
#
_entry.id   AF-A0A8C8D093-F1
#
_cell.length_a   1.000
_cell.length_b   1.000
_cell.length_c   1.000
_cell.angle_alpha   90.00
_cell.angle_beta   90.00
_cell.angle_gamma   90.00
#
_symmetry.space_group_name_H-M   'P 1'
#
loop_
_entity.id
_entity.type
_entity.pdbx_description
1 polymer ?
#
loop_
_entity_poly.entity_id
_entity_poly.type
_entity_poly.pdbx_seq_one_letter_code
_entity_poly.pdbx_strand_id
1 'polypeptide(L)'
;MERMAMTLEKFTRSLDAKSLPRVLQIQSGYYFQGSVYELFGREWSFSYGELLKIIGISVTRLIVELQSEGSKSMTVDLSLDYPGLFRIVADKRPYASIQEIVDSVCISPECLGQPEFRCPEELQLAEGTIQAEESFRITALRTKHGDSHVDCEVTRKDSKHIFTVKLSHTGEFYECADDQFYTLRELVEWKMPKGRKRTRTHCNTDN
;
A
#
# COMPACT_ATOMS: atom_id res chain seq x y z
N MET A 1 -19.41 23.15 0.11
CA MET A 1 -18.48 22.06 -0.26
C MET A 1 -17.69 22.53 -1.46
N GLU A 2 -16.50 23.09 -1.24
CA GLU A 2 -15.64 23.55 -2.34
C GLU A 2 -15.26 22.35 -3.21
N ARG A 3 -15.67 22.37 -4.49
CA ARG A 3 -15.20 21.39 -5.47
C ARG A 3 -13.85 21.88 -5.96
N MET A 4 -12.77 21.37 -5.36
CA MET A 4 -11.43 21.62 -5.87
C MET A 4 -11.25 20.86 -7.19
N ALA A 5 -11.13 21.59 -8.29
CA ALA A 5 -10.73 21.04 -9.57
C ALA A 5 -9.25 20.60 -9.49
N MET A 6 -8.94 19.40 -9.98
CA MET A 6 -7.57 18.90 -10.09
C MET A 6 -7.39 18.13 -11.39
N THR A 7 -6.14 17.96 -11.83
CA THR A 7 -5.83 17.18 -13.02
C THR A 7 -6.12 15.70 -12.79
N LEU A 8 -6.42 14.96 -13.87
CA LEU A 8 -6.64 13.51 -13.80
C LEU A 8 -5.40 12.76 -13.27
N GLU A 9 -4.20 13.23 -13.60
CA GLU A 9 -2.94 12.72 -13.05
C GLU A 9 -2.86 12.91 -11.52
N LYS A 10 -3.16 14.11 -11.03
CA LYS A 10 -3.14 14.39 -9.59
C LYS A 10 -4.22 13.61 -8.85
N PHE A 11 -5.39 13.45 -9.47
CA PHE A 11 -6.48 12.64 -8.94
C PHE A 11 -6.10 11.16 -8.85
N THR A 12 -5.58 10.56 -9.93
CA THR A 12 -5.20 9.14 -9.94
C THR A 12 -4.10 8.82 -8.95
N ARG A 13 -3.14 9.75 -8.73
CA ARG A 13 -2.09 9.60 -7.71
C ARG A 13 -2.60 9.66 -6.27
N SER A 14 -3.68 10.39 -6.00
CA SER A 14 -4.27 10.50 -4.66
C SER A 14 -5.40 9.50 -4.41
N LEU A 15 -5.85 8.80 -5.45
CA LEU A 15 -7.00 7.93 -5.37
C LEU A 15 -6.69 6.65 -4.59
N ASP A 16 -7.47 6.41 -3.55
CA ASP A 16 -7.50 5.11 -2.92
C ASP A 16 -8.30 4.12 -3.78
N ALA A 17 -7.67 3.03 -4.21
CA ALA A 17 -8.29 1.98 -5.01
C ALA A 17 -9.53 1.39 -4.32
N LYS A 18 -9.54 1.31 -2.98
CA LYS A 18 -10.70 0.84 -2.19
C LYS A 18 -11.91 1.78 -2.27
N SER A 19 -11.70 3.03 -2.71
CA SER A 19 -12.77 4.02 -2.85
C SER A 19 -13.43 4.04 -4.23
N LEU A 20 -13.03 3.11 -5.11
CA LEU A 20 -13.65 2.93 -6.42
C LEU A 20 -14.95 2.10 -6.32
N PRO A 21 -15.93 2.34 -7.21
CA PRO A 21 -15.88 3.24 -8.35
C PRO A 21 -16.12 4.72 -7.96
N ARG A 22 -15.54 5.66 -8.73
CA ARG A 22 -15.81 7.10 -8.60
C ARG A 22 -16.26 7.73 -9.91
N VAL A 23 -17.20 8.67 -9.83
CA VAL A 23 -17.67 9.46 -10.98
C VAL A 23 -17.07 10.85 -10.88
N LEU A 24 -16.35 11.26 -11.93
CA LEU A 24 -15.75 12.57 -12.08
C LEU A 24 -16.56 13.39 -13.07
N GLN A 25 -16.76 14.67 -12.77
CA GLN A 25 -17.27 15.62 -13.74
C GLN A 25 -16.09 16.36 -14.36
N ILE A 26 -15.93 16.22 -15.68
CA ILE A 26 -14.87 16.89 -16.40
C ILE A 26 -15.15 18.39 -16.47
N GLN A 27 -14.13 19.19 -16.15
CA GLN A 27 -14.16 20.63 -16.32
C GLN A 27 -13.65 21.00 -17.72
N SER A 28 -12.48 20.48 -18.09
CA SER A 28 -11.87 20.60 -19.41
C SER A 28 -10.68 19.65 -19.49
N GLY A 29 -10.30 19.24 -20.70
CA GLY A 29 -9.06 18.50 -20.93
C GLY A 29 -9.12 17.59 -22.16
N TYR A 30 -7.96 17.11 -22.55
CA TYR A 30 -7.81 16.04 -23.54
C TYR A 30 -7.20 14.83 -22.84
N TYR A 31 -7.59 13.63 -23.28
CA TYR A 31 -7.04 12.39 -22.79
C TYR A 31 -6.16 11.74 -23.85
N PHE A 32 -4.96 11.33 -23.45
CA PHE A 32 -3.95 10.74 -24.32
C PHE A 32 -3.54 9.37 -23.77
N GLN A 33 -4.19 8.28 -24.22
CA GLN A 33 -3.69 6.91 -24.00
C GLN A 33 -4.46 5.82 -24.81
N GLY A 34 -3.85 5.24 -25.86
CA GLY A 34 -3.18 3.93 -25.80
C GLY A 34 -3.98 2.65 -25.50
N SER A 35 -5.32 2.65 -25.51
CA SER A 35 -6.14 1.47 -25.18
C SER A 35 -7.14 1.13 -26.28
N VAL A 36 -7.72 -0.09 -26.23
CA VAL A 36 -8.53 -0.86 -27.22
C VAL A 36 -9.56 -0.08 -28.08
N TYR A 37 -9.88 1.17 -27.77
CA TYR A 37 -10.71 2.07 -28.58
C TYR A 37 -9.91 3.01 -29.50
N GLU A 38 -8.58 2.96 -29.44
CA GLU A 38 -7.63 3.64 -30.30
C GLU A 38 -7.53 2.89 -31.64
N LEU A 39 -8.65 2.76 -32.35
CA LEU A 39 -8.63 2.14 -33.69
C LEU A 39 -7.90 3.03 -34.72
N PHE A 40 -7.65 4.32 -34.42
CA PHE A 40 -7.12 5.29 -35.39
C PHE A 40 -6.26 6.44 -34.81
N GLY A 41 -5.71 6.33 -33.60
CA GLY A 41 -4.77 7.33 -33.05
C GLY A 41 -5.33 8.76 -32.89
N ARG A 42 -6.62 8.91 -32.56
CA ARG A 42 -7.25 10.21 -32.34
C ARG A 42 -7.29 10.56 -30.86
N GLU A 43 -6.83 11.77 -30.55
CA GLU A 43 -7.02 12.42 -29.26
C GLU A 43 -8.52 12.63 -29.00
N TRP A 44 -9.00 12.23 -27.82
CA TRP A 44 -10.37 12.51 -27.40
C TRP A 44 -10.37 13.72 -26.46
N SER A 45 -11.11 14.76 -26.85
CA SER A 45 -11.39 15.90 -25.99
C SER A 45 -12.64 15.63 -25.16
N PHE A 46 -12.55 15.90 -23.86
CA PHE A 46 -13.71 15.87 -22.99
C PHE A 46 -14.26 17.29 -22.83
N SER A 47 -15.56 17.44 -23.07
CA SER A 47 -16.28 18.70 -22.89
C SER A 47 -16.63 18.93 -21.41
N TYR A 48 -16.82 20.19 -21.05
CA TYR A 48 -17.32 20.55 -19.72
C TYR A 48 -18.63 19.82 -19.42
N GLY A 49 -18.72 19.18 -18.25
CA GLY A 49 -19.92 18.51 -17.77
C GLY A 49 -20.02 17.04 -18.13
N GLU A 50 -19.14 16.50 -18.97
CA GLU A 50 -19.06 15.06 -19.20
C GLU A 50 -18.66 14.30 -17.94
N LEU A 51 -19.18 13.07 -17.81
CA LEU A 51 -18.97 12.23 -16.64
C LEU A 51 -18.05 11.06 -16.98
N LEU A 52 -16.96 10.94 -16.22
CA LEU A 52 -16.02 9.82 -16.31
C LEU A 52 -16.20 8.93 -15.09
N LYS A 53 -16.56 7.66 -15.28
CA LYS A 53 -16.60 6.67 -14.19
C LYS A 53 -15.31 5.87 -14.17
N ILE A 54 -14.53 6.03 -13.12
CA ILE A 54 -13.36 5.21 -12.84
C ILE A 54 -13.83 4.01 -12.04
N ILE A 55 -13.61 2.81 -12.58
CA ILE A 55 -14.05 1.54 -11.97
C ILE A 55 -12.88 0.75 -11.36
N GLY A 56 -11.65 1.03 -11.78
CA GLY A 56 -10.45 0.33 -11.33
C GLY A 56 -9.21 1.13 -11.68
N ILE A 57 -8.12 0.85 -10.97
CA ILE A 57 -6.76 1.29 -11.31
C ILE A 57 -5.91 0.03 -11.34
N SER A 58 -5.11 -0.13 -12.40
CA SER A 58 -4.12 -1.19 -12.53
C SER A 58 -2.76 -0.56 -12.78
N VAL A 59 -1.76 -0.99 -12.05
CA VAL A 59 -0.36 -0.70 -12.38
C VAL A 59 0.01 -1.54 -13.60
N THR A 60 0.71 -0.94 -14.56
CA THR A 60 1.11 -1.64 -15.80
C THR A 60 2.62 -1.82 -15.91
N ARG A 61 3.40 -1.01 -15.19
CA ARG A 61 4.86 -0.97 -15.26
C ARG A 61 5.46 -0.60 -13.91
N LEU A 62 6.66 -1.10 -13.64
CA LEU A 62 7.43 -0.75 -12.46
C LEU A 62 8.79 -0.21 -12.86
N ILE A 63 9.12 0.96 -12.32
CA ILE A 63 10.44 1.53 -12.46
C ILE A 63 11.22 1.17 -11.19
N VAL A 64 12.25 0.35 -11.33
CA VAL A 64 13.07 -0.13 -10.21
C VAL A 64 14.45 0.50 -10.28
N GLU A 65 14.94 0.93 -9.11
CA GLU A 65 16.30 1.41 -8.93
C GLU A 65 17.17 0.28 -8.37
N LEU A 66 18.12 -0.19 -9.16
CA LEU A 66 19.10 -1.18 -8.77
C LEU A 66 20.25 -0.51 -8.03
N GLN A 67 20.42 -0.86 -6.76
CA GLN A 67 21.54 -0.45 -5.94
C GLN A 67 22.65 -1.50 -6.08
N SER A 68 23.80 -1.11 -6.62
CA SER A 68 25.01 -1.94 -6.67
C SER A 68 26.06 -1.27 -5.79
N GLU A 69 26.72 -2.04 -4.91
CA GLU A 69 27.77 -1.47 -4.05
C GLU A 69 28.86 -0.82 -4.92
N GLY A 70 29.11 0.48 -4.66
CA GLY A 70 30.17 1.27 -5.31
C GLY A 70 29.86 1.84 -6.70
N SER A 71 28.68 1.59 -7.29
CA SER A 71 28.33 2.06 -8.64
C SER A 71 27.10 2.97 -8.67
N LYS A 72 26.97 3.78 -9.73
CA LYS A 72 25.80 4.64 -9.97
C LYS A 72 24.54 3.78 -10.06
N SER A 73 23.47 4.19 -9.37
CA SER A 73 22.21 3.47 -9.41
C SER A 73 21.66 3.40 -10.84
N MET A 74 21.21 2.22 -11.24
CA MET A 74 20.62 1.97 -12.56
C MET A 74 19.11 1.88 -12.42
N THR A 75 18.38 2.57 -13.30
CA THR A 75 16.92 2.48 -13.35
C THR A 75 16.49 1.53 -14.47
N VAL A 76 15.62 0.57 -14.17
CA VAL A 76 15.12 -0.43 -15.12
C VAL A 76 13.60 -0.48 -15.08
N ASP A 77 12.97 -0.59 -16.26
CA ASP A 77 11.53 -0.85 -16.40
C ASP A 77 11.28 -2.37 -16.32
N LEU A 78 10.54 -2.81 -15.32
CA LEU A 78 10.15 -4.21 -15.12
C LEU A 78 8.65 -4.38 -15.39
N SER A 79 8.33 -5.39 -16.20
CA SER A 79 6.96 -5.88 -16.38
C SER A 79 6.46 -6.56 -15.10
N LEU A 80 5.16 -6.47 -14.82
CA LEU A 80 4.54 -7.18 -13.69
C LEU A 80 4.62 -8.71 -13.81
N ASP A 81 4.79 -9.22 -15.02
CA ASP A 81 4.92 -10.66 -15.31
C ASP A 81 6.39 -11.12 -15.31
N TYR A 82 7.30 -10.30 -14.77
CA TYR A 82 8.70 -10.70 -14.58
C TYR A 82 8.77 -11.96 -13.68
N PRO A 83 9.45 -13.04 -14.10
CA PRO A 83 9.39 -14.34 -13.44
C PRO A 83 10.20 -14.42 -12.13
N GLY A 84 10.87 -13.35 -11.72
CA GLY A 84 11.68 -13.32 -10.51
C GLY A 84 10.87 -13.19 -9.22
N LEU A 85 11.46 -13.72 -8.15
CA LEU A 85 10.96 -13.60 -6.79
C LEU A 85 11.76 -12.56 -6.01
N PHE A 86 11.06 -11.84 -5.15
CA PHE A 86 11.64 -10.76 -4.36
C PHE A 86 11.29 -10.94 -2.89
N ARG A 87 12.25 -10.63 -2.03
CA ARG A 87 12.04 -10.51 -0.59
C ARG A 87 11.93 -9.04 -0.20
N ILE A 88 11.01 -8.73 0.71
CA ILE A 88 10.83 -7.38 1.23
C ILE A 88 11.92 -7.10 2.25
N VAL A 89 12.53 -5.92 2.15
CA VAL A 89 13.38 -5.39 3.23
C VAL A 89 12.51 -4.47 4.07
N ALA A 90 12.44 -4.76 5.36
CA ALA A 90 11.73 -3.92 6.33
C ALA A 90 12.20 -2.47 6.23
N ASP A 91 11.24 -1.53 6.25
CA ASP A 91 11.56 -0.11 6.27
C ASP A 91 12.28 0.21 7.58
N LYS A 92 13.43 0.91 7.48
CA LYS A 92 14.19 1.36 8.65
C LYS A 92 13.48 2.49 9.38
N ARG A 93 12.60 3.22 8.70
CA ARG A 93 11.88 4.35 9.27
C ARG A 93 10.63 3.86 10.00
N PRO A 94 10.47 4.14 11.31
CA PRO A 94 9.26 3.75 12.02
C PRO A 94 8.05 4.51 11.49
N TYR A 95 6.86 3.91 11.65
CA TYR A 95 5.59 4.62 11.59
C TYR A 95 5.35 5.30 12.94
N ALA A 96 4.88 6.55 12.93
CA ALA A 96 4.68 7.37 14.13
C ALA A 96 3.30 7.14 14.80
N SER A 97 2.41 6.39 14.15
CA SER A 97 1.08 6.09 14.66
C SER A 97 0.45 4.88 13.96
N ILE A 98 -0.58 4.30 14.59
CA ILE A 98 -1.43 3.29 13.96
C ILE A 98 -2.14 3.85 12.73
N GLN A 99 -2.57 5.11 12.77
CA GLN A 99 -3.14 5.81 11.62
C GLN A 99 -2.19 5.79 10.41
N GLU A 100 -0.91 6.12 10.63
CA GLU A 100 0.08 6.12 9.54
C GLU A 100 0.25 4.73 8.92
N ILE A 101 0.22 3.66 9.74
CA ILE A 101 0.28 2.28 9.23
C ILE A 101 -0.94 2.00 8.35
N VAL A 102 -2.15 2.30 8.83
CA VAL A 102 -3.40 2.05 8.10
C VAL A 102 -3.46 2.84 6.78
N ASP A 103 -2.94 4.07 6.77
CA ASP A 103 -2.92 4.92 5.58
C ASP A 103 -1.85 4.48 4.57
N SER A 104 -0.74 3.92 5.07
CA SER A 104 0.38 3.50 4.23
C SER A 104 0.20 2.07 3.71
N VAL A 105 -0.31 1.15 4.52
CA VAL A 105 -0.27 -0.29 4.27
C VAL A 105 -1.65 -0.83 3.94
N CYS A 106 -1.73 -1.66 2.90
CA CYS A 106 -2.98 -2.35 2.59
C CYS A 106 -3.24 -3.49 3.59
N ILE A 107 -4.15 -3.26 4.53
CA ILE A 107 -4.64 -4.29 5.45
C ILE A 107 -5.83 -5.01 4.79
N SER A 108 -5.75 -6.35 4.70
CA SER A 108 -6.82 -7.22 4.23
C SER A 108 -6.66 -8.64 4.80
N PRO A 109 -7.65 -9.20 5.51
CA PRO A 109 -7.54 -10.50 6.19
C PRO A 109 -7.30 -11.68 5.23
N GLU A 110 -7.56 -11.51 3.93
CA GLU A 110 -7.37 -12.53 2.91
C GLU A 110 -5.96 -12.53 2.30
N CYS A 111 -5.15 -11.50 2.58
CA CYS A 111 -3.80 -11.39 2.03
C CYS A 111 -2.82 -12.28 2.81
N LEU A 112 -2.23 -13.25 2.11
CA LEU A 112 -1.08 -14.01 2.62
C LEU A 112 0.09 -13.04 2.89
N GLY A 113 0.77 -13.27 4.01
CA GLY A 113 1.93 -12.49 4.39
C GLY A 113 1.62 -11.05 4.79
N GLN A 114 0.48 -10.76 5.42
CA GLN A 114 0.26 -9.43 6.03
C GLN A 114 1.49 -8.99 6.86
N PRO A 115 1.94 -7.73 6.72
CA PRO A 115 3.11 -7.26 7.44
C PRO A 115 2.87 -7.31 8.95
N GLU A 116 3.89 -7.75 9.66
CA GLU A 116 3.95 -7.68 11.11
C GLU A 116 4.66 -6.41 11.53
N PHE A 117 4.27 -5.90 12.69
CA PHE A 117 4.82 -4.71 13.29
C PHE A 117 5.26 -5.01 14.72
N ARG A 118 6.19 -4.22 15.23
CA ARG A 118 6.60 -4.25 16.63
C ARG A 118 6.77 -2.83 17.15
N CYS A 119 6.57 -2.68 18.46
CA CYS A 119 6.78 -1.42 19.18
C CYS A 119 7.89 -1.62 20.21
N PRO A 120 8.87 -0.71 20.34
CA PRO A 120 9.90 -0.79 21.39
C PRO A 120 9.33 -0.63 22.80
N GLU A 121 8.15 -0.01 22.91
CA GLU A 121 7.47 0.24 24.17
C GLU A 121 6.32 -0.74 24.39
N GLU A 122 6.01 -0.98 25.67
CA GLU A 122 4.88 -1.80 26.07
C GLU A 122 3.56 -1.09 25.79
N LEU A 123 2.63 -1.76 25.11
CA LEU A 123 1.33 -1.20 24.72
C LEU A 123 0.23 -1.74 25.64
N GLN A 124 -0.20 -0.90 26.58
CA GLN A 124 -1.28 -1.23 27.53
C GLN A 124 -2.67 -0.98 26.91
N LEU A 125 -3.47 -2.03 26.82
CA LEU A 125 -4.79 -2.03 26.19
C LEU A 125 -5.83 -2.64 27.15
N ALA A 126 -7.11 -2.54 26.79
CA ALA A 126 -8.19 -3.03 27.64
C ALA A 126 -8.18 -4.56 27.79
N GLU A 127 -7.76 -5.27 26.74
CA GLU A 127 -7.71 -6.74 26.69
C GLU A 127 -6.43 -7.30 27.35
N GLY A 128 -5.51 -6.42 27.77
CA GLY A 128 -4.22 -6.76 28.34
C GLY A 128 -3.11 -5.97 27.67
N THR A 129 -1.91 -6.54 27.67
CA THR A 129 -0.72 -5.79 27.26
C THR A 129 0.05 -6.51 26.16
N ILE A 130 0.42 -5.76 25.12
CA ILE A 130 1.40 -6.21 24.11
C ILE A 130 2.79 -5.79 24.61
N GLN A 131 3.69 -6.76 24.74
CA GLN A 131 5.01 -6.54 25.33
C GLN A 131 5.91 -5.75 24.39
N ALA A 132 6.91 -5.06 24.95
CA ALA A 132 7.95 -4.42 24.16
C ALA A 132 8.63 -5.43 23.22
N GLU A 133 8.90 -5.00 21.98
CA GLU A 133 9.47 -5.79 20.89
C GLU A 133 8.61 -6.99 20.42
N GLU A 134 7.41 -7.18 20.98
CA GLU A 134 6.49 -8.25 20.56
C GLU A 134 5.88 -7.93 19.20
N SER A 135 5.89 -8.92 18.30
CA SER A 135 5.29 -8.75 16.97
C SER A 135 3.77 -8.90 17.04
N PHE A 136 3.10 -8.04 16.29
CA PHE A 136 1.66 -8.05 16.13
C PHE A 136 1.28 -7.72 14.69
N ARG A 137 0.08 -8.15 14.30
CA ARG A 137 -0.43 -7.96 12.96
C ARG A 137 -1.76 -7.23 12.99
N ILE A 138 -1.93 -6.23 12.13
CA ILE A 138 -3.22 -5.56 11.98
C ILE A 138 -4.11 -6.38 11.06
N THR A 139 -5.25 -6.86 11.57
CA THR A 139 -6.13 -7.79 10.86
C THR A 139 -7.39 -7.13 10.32
N ALA A 140 -7.93 -6.12 11.03
CA ALA A 140 -9.13 -5.42 10.61
C ALA A 140 -9.10 -3.95 11.02
N LEU A 141 -9.70 -3.10 10.18
CA LEU A 141 -10.02 -1.71 10.50
C LEU A 141 -11.52 -1.63 10.83
N ARG A 142 -11.87 -1.04 11.97
CA ARG A 142 -13.23 -0.88 12.45
C ARG A 142 -13.52 0.57 12.79
N THR A 143 -14.67 1.06 12.37
CA THR A 143 -15.14 2.40 12.70
C THR A 143 -16.51 2.29 13.37
N LYS A 144 -16.61 2.76 14.61
CA LYS A 144 -17.89 2.82 15.35
C LYS A 144 -18.08 4.23 15.92
N HIS A 145 -19.20 4.87 15.59
CA HIS A 145 -19.59 6.18 16.15
C HIS A 145 -18.50 7.28 16.11
N GLY A 146 -17.65 7.28 15.09
CA GLY A 146 -16.55 8.24 14.94
C GLY A 146 -15.25 7.87 15.67
N ASP A 147 -15.24 6.83 16.50
CA ASP A 147 -14.01 6.27 17.08
C ASP A 147 -13.52 5.10 16.18
N SER A 148 -12.41 5.33 15.49
CA SER A 148 -11.81 4.32 14.62
C SER A 148 -10.72 3.56 15.35
N HIS A 149 -10.77 2.25 15.26
CA HIS A 149 -9.85 1.32 15.89
C HIS A 149 -9.43 0.23 14.89
N VAL A 150 -8.33 -0.44 15.20
CA VAL A 150 -7.90 -1.65 14.52
C VAL A 150 -7.92 -2.84 15.47
N ASP A 151 -8.16 -4.01 14.91
CA ASP A 151 -7.93 -5.28 15.59
C ASP A 151 -6.50 -5.74 15.26
N CYS A 152 -5.69 -5.91 16.30
CA CYS A 152 -4.35 -6.46 16.23
C CYS A 152 -4.36 -7.91 16.73
N GLU A 153 -3.67 -8.80 16.03
CA GLU A 153 -3.46 -10.18 16.44
C GLU A 153 -2.00 -10.38 16.87
N VAL A 154 -1.81 -10.95 18.06
CA VAL A 154 -0.51 -11.39 18.60
C VAL A 154 -0.54 -12.90 18.77
N THR A 155 0.48 -13.59 18.27
CA THR A 155 0.60 -15.05 18.40
C THR A 155 1.54 -15.39 19.55
N ARG A 156 1.03 -16.04 20.60
CA ARG A 156 1.79 -16.46 21.78
C ARG A 156 1.59 -17.96 22.00
N LYS A 157 2.66 -18.76 21.98
CA LYS A 157 2.61 -20.22 22.22
C LYS A 157 1.48 -20.89 21.42
N ASP A 158 1.44 -20.60 20.12
CA ASP A 158 0.42 -21.09 19.16
C ASP A 158 -1.02 -20.66 19.44
N SER A 159 -1.23 -19.72 20.37
CA SER A 159 -2.53 -19.12 20.67
C SER A 159 -2.60 -17.69 20.17
N LYS A 160 -3.67 -17.37 19.44
CA LYS A 160 -3.94 -16.04 18.90
C LYS A 160 -4.68 -15.19 19.93
N HIS A 161 -4.14 -14.01 20.21
CA HIS A 161 -4.72 -13.02 21.11
C HIS A 161 -5.08 -11.79 20.29
N ILE A 162 -6.32 -11.32 20.42
CA ILE A 162 -6.82 -10.15 19.69
C ILE A 162 -6.87 -8.97 20.65
N PHE A 163 -6.35 -7.84 20.20
CA PHE A 163 -6.32 -6.58 20.92
C PHE A 163 -6.95 -5.49 20.07
N THR A 164 -7.58 -4.49 20.71
CA THR A 164 -8.15 -3.35 20.00
C THR A 164 -7.33 -2.08 20.27
N VAL A 165 -6.79 -1.47 19.20
CA VAL A 165 -5.96 -0.27 19.29
C VAL A 165 -6.61 0.89 18.55
N LYS A 166 -6.65 2.07 19.16
CA LYS A 166 -7.19 3.28 18.50
C LYS A 166 -6.26 3.75 17.38
N LEU A 167 -6.84 4.27 16.30
CA LEU A 167 -6.06 4.87 15.21
C LEU A 167 -5.22 6.07 15.69
N SER A 168 -5.74 6.83 16.66
CA SER A 168 -5.05 7.98 17.26
C SER A 168 -3.88 7.59 18.16
N HIS A 169 -3.61 6.30 18.36
CA HIS A 169 -2.49 5.86 19.18
C HIS A 169 -1.16 6.16 18.46
N THR A 170 -0.31 6.94 19.12
CA THR A 170 1.00 7.38 18.62
C THR A 170 2.12 6.61 19.30
N GLY A 171 3.19 6.33 18.55
CA GLY A 171 4.34 5.55 19.03
C GLY A 171 5.24 5.20 17.85
N GLU A 172 6.40 4.63 18.13
CA GLU A 172 7.29 4.13 17.07
C GLU A 172 6.97 2.69 16.75
N PHE A 173 6.46 2.45 15.55
CA PHE A 173 6.13 1.11 15.07
C PHE A 173 7.06 0.73 13.92
N TYR A 174 7.76 -0.38 14.07
CA TYR A 174 8.68 -0.89 13.07
C TYR A 174 8.06 -2.07 12.34
N GLU A 175 8.20 -2.10 11.02
CA GLU A 175 7.82 -3.28 10.23
C GLU A 175 8.84 -4.39 10.47
N CYS A 176 8.35 -5.60 10.73
CA CYS A 176 9.19 -6.78 10.85
C CYS A 176 9.61 -7.26 9.45
N ALA A 177 10.81 -7.83 9.36
CA ALA A 177 11.23 -8.53 8.15
C ALA A 177 10.36 -9.79 7.96
N ASP A 178 10.00 -10.09 6.72
CA ASP A 178 9.40 -11.37 6.36
C ASP A 178 10.41 -12.22 5.56
N ASP A 179 10.34 -13.53 5.75
CA ASP A 179 11.11 -14.51 4.97
C ASP A 179 10.30 -15.05 3.78
N GLN A 180 9.31 -14.27 3.34
CA GLN A 180 8.45 -14.64 2.22
C GLN A 180 9.01 -14.12 0.89
N PHE A 181 8.67 -14.86 -0.16
CA PHE A 181 9.01 -14.52 -1.53
C PHE A 181 7.75 -14.07 -2.25
N TYR A 182 7.85 -12.97 -2.97
CA TYR A 182 6.72 -12.38 -3.67
C TYR A 182 7.07 -12.12 -5.13
N THR A 183 6.07 -12.26 -6.00
CA THR A 183 6.09 -11.78 -7.38
C THR A 183 5.92 -10.26 -7.42
N LEU A 184 6.30 -9.61 -8.53
CA LEU A 184 6.06 -8.18 -8.70
C LEU A 184 4.58 -7.79 -8.61
N ARG A 185 3.68 -8.68 -9.05
CA ARG A 185 2.23 -8.47 -9.01
C ARG A 185 1.70 -8.37 -7.58
N GLU A 186 1.94 -9.38 -6.75
CA GLU A 186 1.54 -9.39 -5.33
C GLU A 186 2.10 -8.18 -4.59
N LEU A 187 3.34 -7.84 -4.94
CA LEU A 187 4.04 -6.75 -4.31
C LEU A 187 3.40 -5.38 -4.59
N VAL A 188 2.88 -5.17 -5.78
CA VAL A 188 2.24 -3.92 -6.21
C VAL A 188 0.82 -3.81 -5.70
N GLU A 189 0.10 -4.93 -5.67
CA GLU A 189 -1.30 -4.95 -5.25
C GLU A 189 -1.47 -4.61 -3.77
N TRP A 190 -0.56 -5.06 -2.89
CA TRP A 190 -0.75 -4.81 -1.44
C TRP A 190 0.52 -4.62 -0.59
N LYS A 191 1.75 -4.75 -1.13
CA LYS A 191 3.01 -4.60 -0.36
C LYS A 191 3.80 -3.31 -0.67
N MET A 192 3.24 -2.40 -1.45
CA MET A 192 3.82 -1.07 -1.68
C MET A 192 3.17 -0.07 -0.73
N PRO A 193 3.86 0.36 0.34
CA PRO A 193 3.30 1.35 1.25
C PRO A 193 3.12 2.69 0.52
N LYS A 194 1.91 3.27 0.60
CA LYS A 194 1.62 4.59 0.03
C LYS A 194 2.52 5.64 0.67
N GLY A 195 3.17 6.45 -0.16
CA GLY A 195 4.02 7.55 0.32
C GLY A 195 5.39 7.15 0.88
N ARG A 196 5.75 5.86 0.88
CA ARG A 196 7.06 5.37 1.34
C ARG A 196 7.83 4.64 0.23
N LYS A 197 9.15 4.77 0.22
CA LYS A 197 10.02 4.00 -0.70
C LYS A 197 10.22 2.60 -0.13
N ARG A 198 10.10 1.58 -0.98
CA ARG A 198 10.27 0.16 -0.59
C ARG A 198 11.55 -0.40 -1.18
N THR A 199 12.44 -0.91 -0.33
CA THR A 199 13.66 -1.62 -0.75
C THR A 199 13.39 -3.13 -0.79
N ARG A 200 13.98 -3.81 -1.78
CA ARG A 200 13.79 -5.25 -2.00
C ARG A 200 15.07 -5.90 -2.45
N THR A 201 15.23 -7.19 -2.13
CA THR A 201 16.32 -8.01 -2.63
C THR A 201 15.77 -9.00 -3.65
N HIS A 202 16.37 -9.06 -4.83
CA HIS A 202 16.10 -10.11 -5.82
C HIS A 202 16.70 -11.42 -5.33
N CYS A 203 15.95 -12.51 -5.43
CA CYS A 203 16.42 -13.84 -5.05
C CYS A 203 16.75 -14.61 -6.32
N ASN A 204 18.04 -14.89 -6.55
CA ASN A 204 18.41 -15.86 -7.58
C ASN A 204 18.00 -17.25 -7.11
N THR A 205 17.20 -17.93 -7.92
CA THR A 205 17.07 -19.38 -7.83
C THR A 205 18.33 -19.96 -8.46
N ASP A 206 19.36 -20.18 -7.64
CA ASP A 206 20.48 -21.02 -8.04
C ASP A 206 19.95 -22.46 -8.20
N ASN A 207 20.08 -23.00 -9.40
CA ASN A 207 19.94 -24.42 -9.70
C ASN A 207 21.13 -24.86 -10.55
#